data_AF-A0A1D2IMI6-F1
#
_entry.id   AF-A0A1D2IMI6-F1
#
_cell.length_a   1.000
_cell.length_b   1.000
_cell.length_c   1.000
_cell.angle_alpha   90.00
_cell.angle_beta   90.00
_cell.angle_gamma   90.00
#
_symmetry.space_group_name_H-M   'P 1'
#
loop_
_entity.id
_entity.type
_entity.pdbx_description
1 polymer ?
#
loop_
_entity_poly.entity_id
_entity_poly.type
_entity_poly.pdbx_seq_one_letter_code
_entity_poly.pdbx_strand_id
1 'polypeptide(L)' 'MTQDHSPRPDAALGPEARLSRLEAQVATLAEAVRALARGLESLPSEDTPPEEAARGARLAHELLLSKGM' A
#
# COMPACT_ATOMS: atom_id res chain seq x y z
N MET A 1 -28.89 15.18 -0.25
CA MET A 1 -28.33 13.81 -0.35
C MET A 1 -27.81 13.63 -1.77
N THR A 2 -26.53 13.93 -2.02
CA THR A 2 -25.88 13.71 -3.31
C THR A 2 -25.13 12.39 -3.25
N GLN A 3 -25.67 11.37 -3.89
CA GLN A 3 -24.98 10.09 -4.07
C GLN A 3 -23.92 10.28 -5.15
N ASP A 4 -22.67 10.41 -4.72
CA ASP A 4 -21.50 10.39 -5.59
C ASP A 4 -21.23 8.94 -6.00
N HIS A 5 -22.00 8.41 -6.95
CA HIS A 5 -21.74 7.12 -7.57
C HIS A 5 -20.71 7.32 -8.68
N SER A 6 -19.46 7.58 -8.31
CA SER A 6 -18.35 7.32 -9.23
C SER A 6 -18.34 5.83 -9.55
N PRO A 7 -18.46 5.42 -10.82
CA PRO A 7 -18.46 4.02 -11.18
C PRO A 7 -17.15 3.41 -10.71
N ARG A 8 -17.25 2.44 -9.78
CA ARG A 8 -16.08 1.75 -9.25
C ARG A 8 -15.34 1.15 -10.45
N PRO A 9 -14.06 1.49 -10.70
CA PRO A 9 -13.37 1.09 -11.93
C PRO A 9 -13.36 -0.43 -12.17
N ASP A 10 -13.59 -1.22 -11.13
CA ASP A 10 -13.72 -2.67 -11.17
C ASP A 10 -15.03 -3.20 -11.75
N ALA A 11 -16.10 -2.40 -11.84
CA ALA A 11 -17.40 -2.87 -12.34
C ALA A 11 -17.38 -3.16 -13.85
N ALA A 12 -16.41 -2.59 -14.58
CA ALA A 12 -16.21 -2.80 -16.03
C ALA A 12 -15.31 -4.01 -16.35
N LEU A 13 -14.65 -4.60 -15.35
CA LEU A 13 -13.76 -5.75 -15.52
C LEU A 13 -14.53 -7.06 -15.30
N GLY A 14 -14.29 -8.06 -16.15
CA GLY A 14 -14.80 -9.41 -15.97
C GLY A 14 -14.38 -10.01 -14.62
N PRO A 15 -15.13 -10.97 -14.08
CA PRO A 15 -14.89 -11.52 -12.73
C PRO A 15 -13.46 -12.07 -12.55
N GLU A 16 -12.88 -12.66 -13.58
CA GLU A 16 -11.51 -13.19 -13.58
C GLU A 16 -10.46 -12.08 -13.50
N ALA A 17 -10.66 -10.98 -14.23
CA ALA A 17 -9.77 -9.82 -14.19
C ALA A 17 -9.83 -9.12 -12.82
N ARG A 18 -11.02 -9.05 -12.21
CA ARG A 18 -11.19 -8.53 -10.85
C ARG A 18 -10.49 -9.42 -9.82
N LEU A 19 -10.61 -10.73 -9.96
CA LEU A 19 -9.95 -11.70 -9.07
C LEU A 19 -8.42 -11.57 -9.18
N SER A 20 -7.88 -11.58 -10.39
CA SER A 20 -6.43 -11.42 -10.63
C SER A 20 -5.88 -10.12 -10.04
N ARG A 21 -6.63 -9.01 -10.16
CA ARG A 21 -6.27 -7.72 -9.54
C ARG A 21 -6.27 -7.81 -8.00
N LEU A 22 -7.29 -8.43 -7.42
CA LEU A 22 -7.39 -8.64 -5.97
C LEU A 22 -6.22 -9.49 -5.46
N GLU A 23 -5.87 -10.56 -6.16
CA GLU A 23 -4.72 -11.42 -5.83
C GLU A 23 -3.41 -10.62 -5.83
N ALA A 24 -3.19 -9.78 -6.85
CA ALA A 24 -2.01 -8.93 -6.92
C ALA A 24 -1.95 -7.90 -5.77
N GLN A 25 -3.09 -7.30 -5.42
CA GLN A 25 -3.20 -6.36 -4.28
C GLN A 25 -2.92 -7.06 -2.94
N VAL A 26 -3.47 -8.26 -2.74
CA VAL A 26 -3.26 -9.05 -1.52
C VAL A 26 -1.80 -9.49 -1.40
N ALA A 27 -1.18 -9.92 -2.50
CA ALA A 27 0.24 -10.27 -2.51
C ALA A 27 1.12 -9.07 -2.11
N THR A 28 0.85 -7.90 -2.69
CA THR A 28 1.54 -6.65 -2.37
C THR A 28 1.35 -6.28 -0.89
N LEU A 29 0.13 -6.38 -0.38
CA LEU A 29 -0.17 -6.08 1.02
C LEU A 29 0.57 -7.05 1.97
N ALA A 30 0.62 -8.34 1.64
CA ALA A 30 1.34 -9.33 2.43
C ALA A 30 2.85 -9.05 2.48
N GLU A 31 3.45 -8.58 1.39
CA GLU A 31 4.83 -8.12 1.38
C GLU A 31 5.05 -6.89 2.26
N ALA A 32 4.16 -5.89 2.17
CA ALA A 32 4.24 -4.69 3.00
C ALA A 32 4.13 -5.01 4.50
N VAL A 33 3.20 -5.89 4.89
CA VAL A 33 3.05 -6.33 6.28
C VAL A 33 4.29 -7.08 6.77
N ARG A 34 4.89 -7.95 5.94
CA ARG A 34 6.15 -8.63 6.29
C ARG A 34 7.30 -7.67 6.47
N ALA A 35 7.43 -6.67 5.61
CA ALA A 35 8.45 -5.64 5.74
C ALA A 35 8.27 -4.83 7.02
N LEU A 36 7.02 -4.45 7.35
CA LEU A 36 6.67 -3.78 8.59
C LEU A 36 7.02 -4.64 9.82
N ALA A 37 6.63 -5.92 9.82
CA ALA A 37 6.91 -6.84 10.92
C ALA A 37 8.42 -6.98 11.17
N ARG A 38 9.23 -7.13 10.12
CA ARG A 38 10.71 -7.17 10.23
C ARG A 38 11.29 -5.85 10.75
N GLY A 39 10.73 -4.72 10.31
CA GLY A 39 11.11 -3.39 10.80
C GLY A 39 10.79 -3.21 12.29
N LEU A 40 9.71 -3.83 12.79
CA LEU A 40 9.31 -3.77 14.19
C LEU A 40 10.05 -4.80 15.08
N GLU A 41 10.41 -5.97 14.54
CA GLU A 41 11.29 -6.95 15.21
C GLU A 41 12.70 -6.40 15.44
N SER A 42 13.15 -5.55 14.52
CA SER A 42 14.32 -4.70 14.71
C SER A 42 13.93 -3.59 15.69
N LEU A 43 13.81 -3.90 16.99
CA LEU A 43 13.59 -2.88 18.01
C LEU A 43 14.60 -1.76 17.74
N PRO A 44 14.16 -0.50 17.48
CA PRO A 44 15.08 0.60 17.34
C PRO A 44 15.75 0.72 18.71
N SER A 45 16.97 0.20 18.83
CA SER A 45 17.79 0.47 20.01
C SER A 45 18.16 1.95 20.09
N GLU A 46 17.87 2.71 19.04
CA GLU A 46 18.01 4.15 18.95
C GLU A 46 16.72 4.73 18.36
N ASP A 47 16.16 5.75 19.02
CA ASP A 47 15.11 6.59 18.48
C ASP A 47 15.52 7.04 17.07
N THR A 48 14.87 6.49 16.05
CA THR A 48 15.12 6.91 14.67
C THR A 48 14.81 8.41 14.58
N PRO A 49 15.77 9.25 14.15
CA PRO A 49 15.54 10.68 14.07
C PRO A 49 14.28 10.97 13.26
N PRO A 50 13.41 11.92 13.69
CA PRO A 50 12.13 12.18 13.03
C PRO A 50 12.29 12.54 11.55
N GLU A 51 13.45 13.07 11.16
CA GLU A 51 13.82 13.38 9.79
C GLU A 51 13.99 12.13 8.92
N GLU A 52 14.55 11.04 9.46
CA GLU A 52 14.70 9.76 8.76
C GLU A 52 13.35 9.05 8.60
N ALA A 53 12.53 9.05 9.64
CA ALA A 53 11.16 8.54 9.57
C ALA A 53 10.34 9.30 8.50
N ALA A 54 10.43 10.64 8.49
CA ALA A 54 9.76 11.46 7.49
C ALA A 54 10.30 11.24 6.07
N ARG A 55 11.61 11.00 5.91
CA ARG A 55 12.20 10.63 4.61
C ARG A 55 11.69 9.27 4.12
N GLY A 56 11.66 8.26 5.00
CA GLY A 56 11.15 6.93 4.68
C GLY A 56 9.67 6.96 4.27
N ALA A 57 8.83 7.72 5.00
CA ALA A 57 7.43 7.90 4.67
C ALA A 57 7.22 8.58 3.30
N ARG A 58 8.02 9.60 2.96
CA ARG A 58 7.98 10.25 1.64
C ARG A 58 8.37 9.26 0.53
N LEU A 59 9.44 8.50 0.71
CA LEU A 59 9.89 7.50 -0.27
C LEU A 59 8.84 6.40 -0.50
N ALA A 60 8.20 5.92 0.56
CA ALA A 60 7.11 4.96 0.45
C ALA A 60 5.92 5.55 -0.31
N HIS A 61 5.58 6.81 -0.05
CA HIS A 61 4.51 7.52 -0.75
C HIS A 61 4.80 7.67 -2.25
N GLU A 62 6.01 8.10 -2.62
CA GLU A 62 6.45 8.20 -4.02
C GLU A 62 6.41 6.83 -4.73
N LEU A 63 6.83 5.76 -4.05
CA LEU A 63 6.76 4.40 -4.59
C LEU A 63 5.32 3.94 -4.82
N LEU A 64 4.39 4.26 -3.92
CA LEU A 64 2.96 3.95 -4.10
C LEU A 64 2.36 4.70 -5.30
N LEU A 65 2.63 6.00 -5.41
CA LEU A 65 2.20 6.82 -6.54
C LEU A 65 2.75 6.27 -7.87
N SER A 66 4.02 5.86 -7.90
CA SER A 66 4.64 5.28 -9.10
C SER A 66 4.00 3.97 -9.55
N LYS A 67 3.39 3.22 -8.61
CA LYS A 67 2.68 1.97 -8.88
C LYS A 67 1.19 2.18 -9.18
N GLY A 68 0.71 3.43 -9.19
CA GLY A 68 -0.70 3.75 -9.42
C GLY A 68 -1.64 3.31 -8.31
N MET A 69 -1.12 3.21 -7.07
CA MET A 69 -1.91 2.94 -5.85
C MET A 69 -2.04 4.19 -4.99
#